data_AF-A0A554XCU0-F1
#
_entry.id   AF-A0A554XCU0-F1
#
_cell.length_a   1.000
_cell.length_b   1.000
_cell.length_c   1.000
_cell.angle_alpha   90.00
_cell.angle_beta   90.00
_cell.angle_gamma   90.00
#
_symmetry.space_group_name_H-M   'P 1'
#
loop_
_entity.id
_entity.type
_entity.pdbx_description
1 polymer ?
#
loop_
_entity_poly.entity_id
_entity_poly.type
_entity_poly.pdbx_seq_one_letter_code
_entity_poly.pdbx_strand_id
1 'polypeptide(L)'
;MSGTAPVAPLAAVPGLTAHHQPCPGAITGFVFICPGRFEAQRGYPCAAGTGANLARALAELHRRDAVRFASPHRADYVVTNAWPQVEYPALTGRSVPTVAEVLQPANLERLAAELAGLRWVVACGAQAHAAVRALRDAGRLTADIACERHLSQRSINSIRAGADTAGRIAHWCAAVLQQFSPGVENAPQIVA
;
A
#
# COMPACT_ATOMS: atom_id res chain seq x y z
N MET A 1 11.00 25.11 15.69
CA MET A 1 9.88 25.55 14.82
C MET A 1 9.85 24.62 13.62
N SER A 2 9.02 23.57 13.67
CA SER A 2 8.95 22.59 12.59
C SER A 2 7.97 23.11 11.54
N GLY A 3 8.51 23.66 10.45
CA GLY A 3 7.70 24.06 9.30
C GLY A 3 7.21 22.81 8.60
N THR A 4 5.93 22.48 8.73
CA THR A 4 5.29 21.50 7.85
C THR A 4 5.30 22.07 6.44
N ALA A 5 6.14 21.48 5.58
CA ALA A 5 6.11 21.77 4.15
C ALA A 5 4.69 21.53 3.61
N PRO A 6 4.19 22.40 2.72
CA PRO A 6 2.85 22.24 2.15
C PRO A 6 2.76 20.92 1.37
N VAL A 7 1.78 20.10 1.73
CA VAL A 7 1.46 18.87 1.01
C VAL A 7 0.97 19.24 -0.39
N ALA A 8 1.70 18.83 -1.42
CA ALA A 8 1.29 19.04 -2.80
C ALA A 8 -0.07 18.35 -3.06
N PRO A 9 -1.03 18.99 -3.76
CA PRO A 9 -2.26 18.32 -4.18
C PRO A 9 -1.90 17.10 -5.03
N LEU A 10 -2.58 15.95 -4.79
CA LEU A 10 -2.36 14.69 -5.52
C LEU A 10 -2.31 14.87 -7.05
N ALA A 11 -3.07 15.82 -7.60
CA ALA A 11 -3.14 16.10 -9.04
C ALA A 11 -1.81 16.55 -9.68
N ALA A 12 -0.79 16.91 -8.89
CA ALA A 12 0.51 17.36 -9.39
C ALA A 12 1.60 16.27 -9.41
N VAL A 13 1.30 15.03 -9.00
CA VAL A 13 2.29 13.93 -8.97
C VAL A 13 2.56 13.42 -10.40
N PRO A 14 3.77 13.59 -10.97
CA PRO A 14 4.07 13.08 -12.30
C PRO A 14 3.97 11.55 -12.34
N GLY A 15 3.34 11.01 -13.39
CA GLY A 15 3.17 9.56 -13.54
C GLY A 15 2.05 8.94 -12.69
N LEU A 16 1.22 9.77 -12.05
CA LEU A 16 0.01 9.32 -11.36
C LEU A 16 -1.00 8.73 -12.36
N THR A 17 -1.50 7.54 -12.06
CA THR A 17 -2.54 6.84 -12.81
C THR A 17 -3.59 6.28 -11.85
N ALA A 18 -4.70 5.77 -12.38
CA ALA A 18 -5.69 5.06 -11.55
C ALA A 18 -5.08 3.91 -10.72
N HIS A 19 -4.02 3.27 -11.22
CA HIS A 19 -3.42 2.12 -10.55
C HIS A 19 -2.18 2.45 -9.72
N HIS A 20 -1.46 3.54 -10.01
CA HIS A 20 -0.15 3.82 -9.44
C HIS A 20 0.03 5.31 -9.07
N GLN A 21 0.53 5.54 -7.87
CA GLN A 21 1.01 6.81 -7.35
C GLN A 21 2.50 6.65 -7.02
N PRO A 22 3.41 7.20 -7.85
CA PRO A 22 4.83 7.19 -7.55
C PRO A 22 5.16 8.19 -6.44
N CYS A 23 6.24 7.93 -5.72
CA CYS A 23 6.81 8.86 -4.75
C CYS A 23 8.33 8.67 -4.69
N PRO A 24 9.10 9.44 -5.49
CA PRO A 24 10.56 9.34 -5.49
C PRO A 24 11.15 9.54 -4.09
N GLY A 25 12.04 8.64 -3.67
CA GLY A 25 12.66 8.69 -2.34
C GLY A 25 11.81 8.08 -1.21
N ALA A 26 10.55 7.69 -1.48
CA ALA A 26 9.79 6.91 -0.53
C ALA A 26 10.45 5.56 -0.30
N ILE A 27 10.35 5.09 0.95
CA ILE A 27 11.00 3.86 1.43
C ILE A 27 9.98 2.80 1.82
N THR A 28 8.71 3.19 1.83
CA THR A 28 7.57 2.35 2.16
C THR A 28 6.51 2.48 1.08
N GLY A 29 5.92 1.37 0.68
CA GLY A 29 4.84 1.36 -0.28
C GLY A 29 3.68 0.43 0.08
N PHE A 30 2.55 0.66 -0.55
CA PHE A 30 1.32 -0.11 -0.38
C PHE A 30 0.89 -0.71 -1.72
N VAL A 31 0.58 -2.01 -1.72
CA VAL A 31 0.09 -2.73 -2.91
C VAL A 31 -1.35 -3.16 -2.67
N PHE A 32 -2.28 -2.63 -3.46
CA PHE A 32 -3.69 -3.01 -3.48
C PHE A 32 -3.98 -3.98 -4.62
N ILE A 33 -5.24 -4.37 -4.81
CA ILE A 33 -5.59 -5.41 -5.80
C ILE A 33 -5.64 -4.82 -7.22
N CYS A 34 -6.60 -3.93 -7.48
CA CYS A 34 -6.85 -3.32 -8.78
C CYS A 34 -7.60 -2.00 -8.61
N PRO A 35 -7.47 -1.05 -9.56
CA PRO A 35 -8.33 0.13 -9.59
C PRO A 35 -9.79 -0.25 -9.85
N GLY A 36 -10.72 0.44 -9.19
CA GLY A 36 -12.16 0.29 -9.43
C GLY A 36 -12.75 1.53 -10.12
N ARG A 37 -14.09 1.63 -10.07
CA ARG A 37 -14.84 2.73 -10.69
C ARG A 37 -14.35 4.12 -10.26
N PHE A 38 -14.08 4.30 -8.97
CA PHE A 38 -13.71 5.62 -8.44
C PHE A 38 -12.27 5.99 -8.82
N GLU A 39 -11.35 5.04 -8.82
CA GLU A 39 -9.98 5.22 -9.27
C GLU A 39 -9.95 5.60 -10.76
N ALA A 40 -10.77 4.94 -11.60
CA ALA A 40 -10.91 5.27 -13.01
C ALA A 40 -11.43 6.70 -13.24
N GLN A 41 -12.39 7.15 -12.44
CA GLN A 41 -12.95 8.50 -12.54
C GLN A 41 -12.02 9.59 -12.01
N ARG A 42 -11.22 9.27 -10.97
CA ARG A 42 -10.41 10.26 -10.24
C ARG A 42 -8.94 10.27 -10.64
N GLY A 43 -8.48 9.23 -11.34
CA GLY A 43 -7.12 9.15 -11.88
C GLY A 43 -6.03 8.80 -10.88
N TYR A 44 -6.36 8.26 -9.70
CA TYR A 44 -5.39 7.85 -8.67
C TYR A 44 -5.85 6.60 -7.90
N PRO A 45 -4.94 5.79 -7.32
CA PRO A 45 -5.32 4.58 -6.61
C PRO A 45 -6.00 4.88 -5.28
N CYS A 46 -6.86 3.96 -4.82
CA CYS A 46 -7.61 4.08 -3.56
C CYS A 46 -8.40 5.39 -3.49
N ALA A 47 -9.20 5.71 -4.50
CA ALA A 47 -9.77 7.03 -4.64
C ALA A 47 -11.01 7.30 -3.78
N ALA A 48 -11.60 6.27 -3.16
CA ALA A 48 -12.83 6.39 -2.37
C ALA A 48 -12.66 5.82 -0.94
N GLY A 49 -13.60 4.98 -0.48
CA GLY A 49 -13.61 4.45 0.89
C GLY A 49 -12.31 3.74 1.29
N THR A 50 -11.66 3.04 0.35
CA THR A 50 -10.33 2.45 0.57
C THR A 50 -9.29 3.52 0.91
N GLY A 51 -9.28 4.66 0.21
CA GLY A 51 -8.38 5.77 0.49
C GLY A 51 -8.64 6.43 1.84
N ALA A 52 -9.92 6.58 2.22
CA ALA A 52 -10.27 7.10 3.54
C ALA A 52 -9.77 6.18 4.67
N ASN A 53 -9.82 4.87 4.47
CA ASN A 53 -9.28 3.91 5.43
C ASN A 53 -7.75 3.87 5.42
N LEU A 54 -7.11 4.02 4.26
CA LEU A 54 -5.65 4.17 4.16
C LEU A 54 -5.17 5.41 4.92
N ALA A 55 -5.84 6.56 4.79
CA ALA A 55 -5.47 7.77 5.53
C ALA A 55 -5.54 7.56 7.05
N ARG A 56 -6.58 6.87 7.55
CA ARG A 56 -6.70 6.52 8.97
C ARG A 56 -5.62 5.52 9.41
N ALA A 57 -5.33 4.52 8.59
CA ALA A 57 -4.29 3.55 8.86
C ALA A 57 -2.91 4.20 8.92
N LEU A 58 -2.60 5.11 7.98
CA LEU A 58 -1.34 5.86 7.95
C LEU A 58 -1.14 6.73 9.19
N ALA A 59 -2.20 7.42 9.65
CA ALA A 59 -2.12 8.19 10.89
C ALA A 59 -1.74 7.29 12.09
N GLU A 60 -2.33 6.11 12.19
CA GLU A 60 -2.05 5.18 13.29
C GLU A 60 -0.70 4.46 13.16
N LEU A 61 -0.32 4.06 11.94
CA LEU A 61 0.98 3.44 11.65
C LEU A 61 2.12 4.42 11.92
N HIS A 62 2.02 5.66 11.43
CA HIS A 62 3.01 6.71 11.70
C HIS A 62 3.17 6.97 13.20
N ARG A 63 2.05 7.06 13.93
CA ARG A 63 2.06 7.26 15.39
C ARG A 63 2.76 6.14 16.14
N ARG A 64 2.68 4.90 15.65
CA ARG A 64 3.27 3.71 16.30
C ARG A 64 4.69 3.39 15.85
N ASP A 65 5.03 3.76 14.61
CA ASP A 65 6.31 3.43 13.99
C ASP A 65 6.64 4.45 12.89
N ALA A 66 7.15 5.61 13.32
CA ALA A 66 7.55 6.67 12.42
C ALA A 66 8.81 6.34 11.59
N VAL A 67 9.54 5.26 11.93
CA VAL A 67 10.72 4.84 11.16
C VAL A 67 10.27 4.17 9.86
N ARG A 68 9.33 3.21 9.94
CA ARG A 68 8.78 2.55 8.77
C ARG A 68 7.69 3.38 8.08
N PHE A 69 6.97 4.20 8.83
CA PHE A 69 5.89 5.03 8.32
C PHE A 69 6.18 6.50 8.62
N ALA A 70 7.08 7.11 7.85
CA ALA A 70 7.61 8.45 8.13
C ALA A 70 6.59 9.60 8.09
N SER A 71 5.41 9.37 7.51
CA SER A 71 4.37 10.40 7.36
C SER A 71 2.96 9.85 7.60
N PRO A 72 2.02 10.64 8.14
CA PRO A 72 0.60 10.26 8.17
C PRO A 72 -0.11 10.50 6.82
N HIS A 73 0.57 11.05 5.81
CA HIS A 73 -0.04 11.45 4.54
C HIS A 73 0.31 10.49 3.41
N ARG A 74 -0.71 10.04 2.67
CA ARG A 74 -0.51 9.07 1.56
C ARG A 74 0.40 9.55 0.44
N ALA A 75 0.55 10.87 0.26
CA ALA A 75 1.37 11.44 -0.81
C ALA A 75 2.86 11.11 -0.65
N ASP A 76 3.28 10.78 0.58
CA ASP A 76 4.67 10.47 0.93
C ASP A 76 5.00 8.98 0.82
N TYR A 77 4.14 8.22 0.13
CA TYR A 77 4.28 6.79 -0.07
C TYR A 77 4.06 6.42 -1.54
N VAL A 78 4.71 5.34 -1.97
CA VAL A 78 4.30 4.65 -3.20
C VAL A 78 2.98 3.93 -2.92
N VAL A 79 1.98 4.13 -3.77
CA VAL A 79 0.73 3.37 -3.72
C VAL A 79 0.48 2.77 -5.08
N THR A 80 0.45 1.44 -5.18
CA THR A 80 0.20 0.77 -6.45
C THR A 80 -0.85 -0.34 -6.32
N ASN A 81 -1.25 -0.92 -7.44
CA ASN A 81 -2.08 -2.12 -7.51
C ASN A 81 -1.30 -3.28 -8.14
N ALA A 82 -1.60 -4.49 -7.67
CA ALA A 82 -1.09 -5.73 -8.23
C ALA A 82 -1.57 -5.95 -9.67
N TRP A 83 -2.70 -5.37 -10.07
CA TRP A 83 -3.22 -5.37 -11.42
C TRP A 83 -3.49 -3.94 -11.90
N PRO A 84 -2.93 -3.51 -13.05
CA PRO A 84 -3.06 -2.12 -13.48
C PRO A 84 -4.42 -1.81 -14.12
N GLN A 85 -5.17 -2.81 -14.57
CA GLN A 85 -6.44 -2.61 -15.28
C GLN A 85 -7.59 -2.36 -14.31
N VAL A 86 -8.53 -1.52 -14.75
CA VAL A 86 -9.73 -1.16 -14.00
C VAL A 86 -10.72 -2.32 -13.99
N GLU A 87 -11.13 -2.74 -12.80
CA GLU A 87 -12.10 -3.83 -12.59
C GLU A 87 -13.27 -3.34 -11.73
N TYR A 88 -14.48 -3.40 -12.29
CA TYR A 88 -15.71 -3.28 -11.52
C TYR A 88 -16.87 -3.96 -12.29
N PRO A 89 -17.89 -4.51 -11.60
CA PRO A 89 -18.87 -5.40 -12.24
C PRO A 89 -19.57 -4.83 -13.47
N ALA A 90 -19.88 -3.53 -13.47
CA ALA A 90 -20.53 -2.88 -14.61
C ALA A 90 -19.64 -2.69 -15.85
N LEU A 91 -18.31 -2.80 -15.70
CA LEU A 91 -17.35 -2.72 -16.81
C LEU A 91 -16.87 -4.09 -17.27
N THR A 92 -16.52 -4.97 -16.33
CA THR A 92 -15.81 -6.22 -16.64
C THR A 92 -16.55 -7.48 -16.18
N GLY A 93 -17.73 -7.35 -15.55
CA GLY A 93 -18.47 -8.47 -14.98
C GLY A 93 -17.86 -9.03 -13.68
N ARG A 94 -16.74 -8.48 -13.20
CA ARG A 94 -16.04 -8.90 -11.98
C ARG A 94 -15.56 -7.71 -11.15
N SER A 95 -15.16 -7.97 -9.92
CA SER A 95 -14.67 -6.92 -9.00
C SER A 95 -13.16 -6.93 -8.77
N VAL A 96 -12.50 -8.04 -9.11
CA VAL A 96 -11.06 -8.26 -8.92
C VAL A 96 -10.52 -9.19 -10.01
N PRO A 97 -9.24 -9.10 -10.37
CA PRO A 97 -8.58 -10.07 -11.23
C PRO A 97 -8.43 -11.42 -10.51
N THR A 98 -8.15 -12.44 -11.30
CA THR A 98 -7.71 -13.76 -10.83
C THR A 98 -6.25 -13.71 -10.34
N VAL A 99 -5.84 -14.73 -9.58
CA VAL A 99 -4.44 -14.88 -9.18
C VAL A 99 -3.53 -15.12 -10.39
N ALA A 100 -3.99 -15.88 -11.38
CA ALA A 100 -3.20 -16.15 -12.59
C ALA A 100 -2.87 -14.86 -13.36
N GLU A 101 -3.81 -13.91 -13.44
CA GLU A 101 -3.59 -12.62 -14.09
C GLU A 101 -2.55 -11.76 -13.37
N VAL A 102 -2.63 -11.64 -12.05
CA VAL A 102 -1.65 -10.85 -11.31
C VAL A 102 -0.25 -11.49 -11.28
N LEU A 103 -0.16 -12.79 -11.58
CA LEU A 103 1.10 -13.52 -11.69
C LEU A 103 1.68 -13.55 -13.12
N GLN A 104 1.04 -12.89 -14.09
CA GLN A 104 1.59 -12.81 -15.45
C GLN A 104 2.97 -12.15 -15.45
N PRO A 105 3.97 -12.67 -16.21
CA PRO A 105 5.34 -12.16 -16.19
C PRO A 105 5.46 -10.65 -16.43
N ALA A 106 4.78 -10.12 -17.46
CA ALA A 106 4.79 -8.69 -17.76
C ALA A 106 4.18 -7.83 -16.63
N ASN A 107 3.16 -8.35 -15.94
CA ASN A 107 2.59 -7.65 -14.79
C ASN A 107 3.55 -7.64 -13.59
N LEU A 108 4.24 -8.76 -13.34
CA LEU A 108 5.25 -8.84 -12.29
C LEU A 108 6.46 -7.96 -12.60
N GLU A 109 6.86 -7.82 -13.87
CA GLU A 109 7.89 -6.87 -14.31
C GLU A 109 7.53 -5.42 -14.00
N ARG A 110 6.33 -4.99 -14.38
CA ARG A 110 5.79 -3.68 -14.02
C ARG A 110 5.79 -3.48 -12.50
N LEU A 111 5.21 -4.42 -11.75
CA LEU A 111 5.08 -4.29 -10.30
C LEU A 111 6.46 -4.25 -9.61
N ALA A 112 7.43 -5.04 -10.08
CA ALA A 112 8.80 -4.99 -9.56
C ALA A 112 9.44 -3.61 -9.77
N ALA A 113 9.24 -3.01 -10.95
CA ALA A 113 9.75 -1.68 -11.25
C ALA A 113 9.10 -0.59 -10.36
N GLU A 114 7.79 -0.66 -10.14
CA GLU A 114 7.07 0.28 -9.27
C GLU A 114 7.45 0.14 -7.78
N LEU A 115 7.89 -1.04 -7.34
CA LEU A 115 8.32 -1.31 -5.97
C LEU A 115 9.85 -1.19 -5.77
N ALA A 116 10.60 -0.86 -6.82
CA ALA A 116 12.05 -0.80 -6.77
C ALA A 116 12.53 0.23 -5.75
N GLY A 117 13.50 -0.16 -4.91
CA GLY A 117 14.09 0.70 -3.88
C GLY A 117 13.29 0.83 -2.59
N LEU A 118 12.08 0.25 -2.52
CA LEU A 118 11.33 0.20 -1.27
C LEU A 118 12.00 -0.76 -0.27
N ARG A 119 11.98 -0.35 1.00
CA ARG A 119 12.48 -1.12 2.14
C ARG A 119 11.36 -1.94 2.78
N TRP A 120 10.15 -1.37 2.80
CA TRP A 120 8.96 -1.98 3.39
C TRP A 120 7.79 -1.93 2.41
N VAL A 121 7.08 -3.05 2.28
CA VAL A 121 5.89 -3.16 1.43
C VAL A 121 4.73 -3.75 2.23
N VAL A 122 3.59 -3.06 2.23
CA VAL A 122 2.33 -3.59 2.78
C VAL A 122 1.43 -4.02 1.64
N ALA A 123 1.20 -5.33 1.51
CA ALA A 123 0.32 -5.92 0.52
C ALA A 123 -1.10 -6.11 1.11
N CYS A 124 -2.09 -5.54 0.43
CA CYS A 124 -3.47 -5.42 0.89
C CYS A 124 -4.43 -6.30 0.06
N GLY A 125 -4.75 -7.48 0.58
CA GLY A 125 -5.66 -8.45 -0.07
C GLY A 125 -4.96 -9.57 -0.85
N ALA A 126 -5.68 -10.67 -1.08
CA ALA A 126 -5.09 -11.95 -1.50
C ALA A 126 -4.32 -11.89 -2.84
N GLN A 127 -4.82 -11.17 -3.85
CA GLN A 127 -4.12 -11.01 -5.13
C GLN A 127 -2.84 -10.17 -4.98
N ALA A 128 -2.88 -9.12 -4.15
CA ALA A 128 -1.69 -8.35 -3.83
C ALA A 128 -0.66 -9.19 -3.09
N HIS A 129 -1.10 -10.04 -2.15
CA HIS A 129 -0.23 -10.98 -1.45
C HIS A 129 0.45 -11.93 -2.42
N ALA A 130 -0.31 -12.51 -3.36
CA ALA A 130 0.23 -13.45 -4.33
C ALA A 130 1.31 -12.80 -5.21
N ALA A 131 1.05 -11.62 -5.77
CA ALA A 131 2.00 -10.93 -6.63
C ALA A 131 3.27 -10.50 -5.87
N VAL A 132 3.13 -9.92 -4.67
CA VAL A 132 4.27 -9.48 -3.85
C VAL A 132 5.11 -10.65 -3.37
N ARG A 133 4.50 -11.76 -2.95
CA ARG A 133 5.22 -12.98 -2.57
C ARG A 133 5.94 -13.59 -3.76
N ALA A 134 5.31 -13.67 -4.93
CA ALA A 134 5.96 -14.17 -6.14
C ALA A 134 7.20 -13.35 -6.52
N LEU A 135 7.17 -12.02 -6.37
CA LEU A 135 8.36 -11.18 -6.58
C LEU A 135 9.46 -11.46 -5.57
N ARG A 136 9.11 -11.57 -4.28
CA ARG A 136 10.08 -11.89 -3.22
C ARG A 136 10.70 -13.28 -3.43
N ASP A 137 9.87 -14.29 -3.68
CA ASP A 137 10.31 -15.68 -3.84
C ASP A 137 11.17 -15.85 -5.11
N ALA A 138 10.99 -14.99 -6.12
CA ALA A 138 11.85 -14.90 -7.30
C ALA A 138 13.11 -14.03 -7.10
N GLY A 139 13.36 -13.50 -5.90
CA GLY A 139 14.49 -12.62 -5.61
C GLY A 139 14.41 -11.23 -6.26
N ARG A 140 13.23 -10.84 -6.74
CA ARG A 140 12.98 -9.57 -7.46
C ARG A 140 12.47 -8.45 -6.56
N LEU A 141 12.22 -8.76 -5.29
CA LEU A 141 11.84 -7.79 -4.25
C LEU A 141 12.58 -8.15 -2.96
N THR A 142 13.43 -7.23 -2.49
CA THR A 142 14.21 -7.37 -1.25
C THR A 142 13.56 -6.69 -0.05
N ALA A 143 12.44 -6.00 -0.26
CA ALA A 143 11.71 -5.32 0.80
C ALA A 143 11.19 -6.32 1.85
N ASP A 144 11.17 -5.90 3.11
CA ASP A 144 10.39 -6.56 4.14
C ASP A 144 8.90 -6.42 3.80
N ILE A 145 8.16 -7.52 3.80
CA ILE A 145 6.75 -7.55 3.38
C ILE A 145 5.82 -7.83 4.56
N ALA A 146 4.73 -7.08 4.64
CA ALA A 146 3.57 -7.40 5.48
C ALA A 146 2.35 -7.66 4.60
N CYS A 147 1.67 -8.77 4.81
CA CYS A 147 0.45 -9.14 4.08
C CYS A 147 -0.74 -9.01 5.00
N GLU A 148 -1.67 -8.11 4.68
CA GLU A 148 -2.88 -7.95 5.48
C GLU A 148 -4.12 -7.77 4.59
N ARG A 149 -5.31 -7.87 5.19
CA ARG A 149 -6.59 -7.78 4.48
C ARG A 149 -6.75 -6.43 3.78
N HIS A 150 -7.57 -6.41 2.74
CA HIS A 150 -7.84 -5.19 1.98
C HIS A 150 -8.48 -4.10 2.87
N LEU A 151 -8.23 -2.83 2.58
CA LEU A 151 -8.79 -1.69 3.34
C LEU A 151 -10.18 -1.24 2.84
N SER A 152 -10.90 -2.08 2.10
CA SER A 152 -12.26 -1.73 1.65
C SER A 152 -13.19 -1.73 2.86
N GLN A 153 -14.27 -0.95 2.80
CA GLN A 153 -15.22 -0.89 3.92
C GLN A 153 -15.75 -2.28 4.31
N ARG A 154 -16.04 -3.12 3.30
CA ARG A 154 -16.49 -4.51 3.51
C ARG A 154 -15.45 -5.33 4.28
N SER A 155 -14.19 -5.23 3.91
CA SER A 155 -13.11 -5.97 4.56
C SER A 155 -12.86 -5.45 5.98
N ILE A 156 -12.73 -4.14 6.17
CA ILE A 156 -12.57 -3.54 7.51
C ILE A 156 -13.72 -3.91 8.43
N ASN A 157 -14.97 -3.82 7.97
CA ASN A 157 -16.14 -4.14 8.80
C ASN A 157 -16.21 -5.61 9.23
N SER A 158 -15.48 -6.50 8.59
CA SER A 158 -15.42 -7.92 8.97
C SER A 158 -14.34 -8.23 10.01
N ILE A 159 -13.54 -7.23 10.44
CA ILE A 159 -12.63 -7.37 11.57
C ILE A 159 -13.48 -7.34 12.86
N ARG A 160 -13.58 -8.49 13.54
CA ARG A 160 -14.40 -8.63 14.75
C ARG A 160 -13.76 -7.99 16.00
N ALA A 161 -12.44 -7.85 16.02
CA ALA A 161 -11.67 -7.34 17.14
C ALA A 161 -11.78 -5.82 17.38
N GLY A 162 -12.78 -5.14 16.80
CA GLY A 162 -13.02 -3.71 17.00
C GLY A 162 -14.50 -3.35 16.96
N ALA A 163 -14.94 -2.54 17.93
CA ALA A 163 -16.33 -2.10 18.07
C ALA A 163 -16.72 -1.10 16.97
N ASP A 164 -15.78 -0.30 16.49
CA ASP A 164 -15.97 0.73 15.47
C ASP A 164 -14.88 0.67 14.38
N THR A 165 -14.94 1.58 13.40
CA THR A 165 -13.93 1.65 12.33
C THR A 165 -12.53 1.96 12.86
N ALA A 166 -12.41 2.81 13.89
CA ALA A 166 -11.11 3.19 14.45
C ALA A 166 -10.41 2.00 15.10
N GLY A 167 -11.10 1.26 15.98
CA GLY A 167 -10.59 0.05 16.62
C GLY A 167 -10.24 -1.06 15.62
N ARG A 168 -11.05 -1.23 14.57
CA ARG A 168 -10.76 -2.20 13.49
C ARG A 168 -9.49 -1.84 12.71
N ILE A 169 -9.30 -0.56 12.41
CA ILE A 169 -8.08 -0.07 11.75
C ILE A 169 -6.88 -0.20 12.70
N ALA A 170 -7.02 0.10 13.98
CA ALA A 170 -5.95 -0.07 14.96
C ALA A 170 -5.50 -1.54 15.08
N HIS A 171 -6.44 -2.48 14.99
CA HIS A 171 -6.13 -3.91 14.95
C HIS A 171 -5.43 -4.32 13.65
N TRP A 172 -5.91 -3.82 12.51
CA TRP A 172 -5.25 -4.00 11.20
C TRP A 172 -3.79 -3.48 11.23
N CYS A 173 -3.56 -2.30 11.82
CA CYS A 173 -2.22 -1.73 11.95
C CYS A 173 -1.32 -2.57 12.86
N ALA A 174 -1.86 -3.10 13.97
CA ALA A 174 -1.11 -3.99 14.85
C ALA A 174 -0.66 -5.25 14.10
N ALA A 175 -1.54 -5.86 13.31
CA ALA A 175 -1.23 -7.05 12.51
C ALA A 175 -0.16 -6.77 11.43
N VAL A 176 -0.16 -5.59 10.82
CA VAL A 176 0.89 -5.16 9.88
C VAL A 176 2.24 -5.04 10.60
N LEU A 177 2.28 -4.33 11.73
CA LEU A 177 3.53 -4.06 12.45
C LEU A 177 4.17 -5.34 13.02
N GLN A 178 3.36 -6.32 13.44
CA GLN A 178 3.83 -7.61 13.93
C GLN A 178 4.52 -8.48 12.86
N GLN A 179 4.29 -8.20 11.58
CA GLN A 179 4.87 -8.98 10.48
C GLN A 179 6.25 -8.48 10.04
N PHE A 180 6.57 -7.22 10.30
CA PHE A 180 7.90 -6.70 9.98
C PHE A 180 8.92 -7.21 11.00
N SER A 181 10.08 -7.63 10.49
CA SER A 181 11.21 -8.01 11.31
C SER A 181 11.51 -6.90 12.32
N PRO A 182 11.67 -7.19 13.63
CA PRO A 182 12.06 -6.19 14.60
C PRO A 182 13.31 -5.50 14.07
N GLY A 183 13.25 -4.16 13.93
CA GLY A 183 14.31 -3.42 13.26
C GLY A 183 15.63 -3.68 13.95
N VAL A 184 16.64 -4.13 13.21
CA VAL A 184 18.01 -3.97 13.66
C VAL A 184 18.25 -2.46 13.63
N GLU A 185 18.18 -1.84 14.80
CA GLU A 185 18.64 -0.46 14.98
C GLU A 185 20.09 -0.41 14.52
N ASN A 186 20.33 0.16 13.34
CA ASN A 186 21.67 0.66 13.02
C ASN A 186 21.90 1.84 13.95
N ALA A 187 22.39 1.54 15.15
CA ALA A 187 23.00 2.51 16.02
C ALA A 187 24.05 3.28 15.20
N PRO A 188 24.11 4.62 15.31
CA PRO A 188 25.18 5.36 14.65
C PRO A 188 26.51 4.81 15.17
N GLN A 189 27.33 4.26 14.28
CA GLN A 189 28.73 4.02 14.56
C GLN A 189 29.35 5.39 14.83
N ILE A 190 29.50 5.74 16.10
CA ILE A 190 30.40 6.80 16.52
C ILE A 190 31.80 6.26 16.21
N VAL A 191 32.35 6.73 15.10
CA VAL A 191 33.77 6.58 14.80
C VAL A 191 34.50 7.48 15.81
N ALA A 192 35.19 6.85 16.75
CA ALA A 192 36.17 7.49 17.62
C ALA A 192 37.51 7.66 16.90
#